data_AF-I4BZY5-F1
#
_entry.id   AF-I4BZY5-F1
#
_cell.length_a   1.000
_cell.length_b   1.000
_cell.length_c   1.000
_cell.angle_alpha   90.00
_cell.angle_beta   90.00
_cell.angle_gamma   90.00
#
_symmetry.space_group_name_H-M   'P 1'
#
loop_
_entity.id
_entity.type
_entity.pdbx_description
1 polymer ?
#
loop_
_entity_poly.entity_id
_entity_poly.type
_entity_poly.pdbx_seq_one_letter_code
_entity_poly.pdbx_strand_id
1 'polypeptide(L)'
;MKSLSQSRIQSCRLRKKTFLLLISVFSLMSWVSLPCKADSVSIDWIKAAKLHPDLKVLVLIETRQPFTLADLATCADFGLIPADRDPGLIVGLERAVFKSTLQKWMAAQLPEHLKGRLLSRFTMTGIYRLGFKVEAKGYDGPLTLQVTGPRDGPGQKLLKSEHAVRPGTAAWSAEDLAGNRWLTVNYSRVRQGGIVKIYFAFKYLVDVGLVLKHDLLLKSALASGQVPSEIAIYLKKGHKIDPELPEAIAWASGRGNAPPDARNEFKHLYGLLTGSIKYDNRKKTDYFGGLSVYSNLDDMYQNARDTLRKGTGCCPDTVLLECAFLRARGIPCRTAGRFGHFFSEVYVPGNGWLSTSVTPTGIPLLISPGPDNVPYQKWEPAIPLRTTILEARIRIEPLEENQ
;
A
#
# COMPACT_ATOMS: atom_id res chain seq x y z
N MET A 1 13.60 76.11 18.87
CA MET A 1 14.41 75.21 18.02
C MET A 1 13.71 73.85 18.01
N LYS A 2 12.60 73.62 17.29
CA LYS A 2 12.39 73.46 15.84
C LYS A 2 13.46 72.62 15.13
N SER A 3 12.99 71.57 14.45
CA SER A 3 13.71 70.57 13.64
C SER A 3 14.25 69.36 14.41
N LEU A 4 13.42 68.32 14.57
CA LEU A 4 13.85 66.89 14.54
C LEU A 4 12.70 65.86 14.63
N SER A 5 11.41 66.26 14.63
CA SER A 5 10.30 65.29 14.79
C SER A 5 9.60 64.83 13.51
N GLN A 6 9.99 65.31 12.32
CA GLN A 6 9.24 65.02 11.08
C GLN A 6 9.84 63.91 10.18
N SER A 7 11.08 63.45 10.38
CA SER A 7 11.68 62.46 9.46
C SER A 7 11.36 60.99 9.77
N ARG A 8 10.89 60.65 10.98
CA ARG A 8 10.58 59.25 11.35
C ARG A 8 9.19 58.77 10.93
N ILE A 9 8.26 59.67 10.61
CA ILE A 9 6.88 59.29 10.27
C ILE A 9 6.73 58.97 8.77
N GLN A 10 7.61 59.49 7.90
CA GLN A 10 7.55 59.22 6.45
C GLN A 10 8.16 57.86 6.04
N SER A 11 9.19 57.34 6.73
CA SER A 11 9.81 56.05 6.35
C SER A 11 8.94 54.83 6.69
N CYS A 12 8.02 54.95 7.64
CA CYS A 12 7.12 53.87 8.05
C CYS A 12 5.91 53.69 7.09
N ARG A 13 5.48 54.76 6.40
CA ARG A 13 4.38 54.69 5.42
C ARG A 13 4.81 54.18 4.05
N LEU A 14 6.07 54.36 3.66
CA LEU A 14 6.56 53.89 2.36
C LEU A 14 6.83 52.37 2.36
N ARG A 15 7.32 51.78 3.46
CA ARG A 15 7.55 50.33 3.58
C ARG A 15 6.26 49.49 3.63
N LYS A 16 5.15 50.05 4.14
CA LYS A 16 3.85 49.33 4.14
C LYS A 16 3.21 49.26 2.75
N LYS A 17 3.44 50.25 1.88
CA LYS A 17 2.87 50.26 0.52
C LYS A 17 3.62 49.34 -0.45
N THR A 18 4.94 49.19 -0.32
CA THR A 18 5.71 48.20 -1.09
C THR A 18 5.49 46.75 -0.63
N PHE A 19 5.24 46.52 0.67
CA PHE A 19 4.95 45.17 1.18
C PHE A 19 3.55 44.67 0.77
N LEU A 20 2.55 45.55 0.69
CA LEU A 20 1.20 45.20 0.23
C LEU A 20 1.14 44.94 -1.30
N LEU A 21 1.96 45.62 -2.10
CA LEU A 21 2.01 45.37 -3.55
C LEU A 21 2.67 44.01 -3.88
N LEU A 22 3.72 43.62 -3.15
CA LEU A 22 4.39 42.32 -3.32
C LEU A 22 3.52 41.12 -2.93
N ILE A 23 2.63 41.27 -1.94
CA ILE A 23 1.65 40.22 -1.58
C ILE A 23 0.58 40.09 -2.67
N SER A 24 0.13 41.19 -3.28
CA SER A 24 -0.86 41.13 -4.36
C SER A 24 -0.34 40.47 -5.66
N VAL A 25 0.97 40.61 -5.95
CA VAL A 25 1.59 39.97 -7.13
C VAL A 25 1.90 38.49 -6.88
N PHE A 26 2.21 38.08 -5.65
CA PHE A 26 2.37 36.65 -5.31
C PHE A 26 1.02 35.91 -5.16
N SER A 27 -0.05 36.58 -4.76
CA SER A 27 -1.40 35.98 -4.69
C SER A 27 -2.06 35.76 -6.05
N LEU A 28 -1.65 36.48 -7.11
CA LEU A 28 -2.15 36.22 -8.47
C LEU A 28 -1.42 35.09 -9.22
N MET A 29 -0.25 34.63 -8.73
CA MET A 29 0.51 33.52 -9.34
C MET A 29 0.21 32.15 -8.70
N SER A 30 -0.68 32.09 -7.71
CA SER A 30 -0.94 30.86 -6.93
C SER A 30 -2.09 29.99 -7.48
N TRP A 31 -2.74 30.35 -8.59
CA TRP A 31 -3.96 29.67 -9.07
C TRP A 31 -3.97 29.34 -10.55
N VAL A 32 -2.81 29.24 -11.21
CA VAL A 32 -2.73 28.49 -12.46
C VAL A 32 -2.47 27.03 -12.10
N SER A 33 -3.52 26.35 -11.65
CA SER A 33 -3.57 24.88 -11.69
C SER A 33 -3.63 24.51 -13.17
N LEU A 34 -2.46 24.42 -13.82
CA LEU A 34 -2.36 23.80 -15.14
C LEU A 34 -3.04 22.44 -15.01
N PRO A 35 -4.10 22.15 -15.80
CA PRO A 35 -4.67 20.82 -15.84
C PRO A 35 -3.56 19.92 -16.35
N CYS A 36 -2.89 19.22 -15.44
CA CYS A 36 -2.04 18.11 -15.78
C CYS A 36 -2.98 17.07 -16.39
N LYS A 37 -3.12 17.10 -17.72
CA LYS A 37 -3.61 15.98 -18.51
C LYS A 37 -2.64 14.84 -18.20
N ALA A 38 -2.93 14.12 -17.13
CA ALA A 38 -2.25 12.87 -16.87
C ALA A 38 -2.65 11.96 -18.02
N ASP A 39 -1.69 11.60 -18.87
CA ASP A 39 -1.87 10.61 -19.92
C ASP A 39 -2.33 9.32 -19.24
N SER A 40 -3.65 9.09 -19.25
CA SER A 40 -4.23 7.87 -18.72
C SER A 40 -3.77 6.73 -19.61
N VAL A 41 -3.02 5.78 -19.05
CA VAL A 41 -2.57 4.62 -19.80
C VAL A 41 -3.80 3.79 -20.18
N SER A 42 -4.07 3.66 -21.47
CA SER A 42 -5.17 2.83 -21.97
C SER A 42 -4.97 1.37 -21.56
N ILE A 43 -5.97 0.78 -20.91
CA ILE A 43 -5.91 -0.60 -20.40
C ILE A 43 -6.50 -1.56 -21.43
N ASP A 44 -5.71 -2.53 -21.90
CA ASP A 44 -6.20 -3.66 -22.67
C ASP A 44 -6.76 -4.74 -21.73
N TRP A 45 -8.04 -4.60 -21.41
CA TRP A 45 -8.75 -5.52 -20.51
C TRP A 45 -8.86 -6.95 -21.06
N ILE A 46 -8.89 -7.12 -22.38
CA ILE A 46 -8.94 -8.45 -23.00
C ILE A 46 -7.61 -9.18 -22.78
N LYS A 47 -6.48 -8.50 -23.02
CA LYS A 47 -5.16 -9.05 -22.72
C LYS A 47 -4.99 -9.30 -21.22
N ALA A 48 -5.43 -8.36 -20.38
CA ALA A 48 -5.36 -8.54 -18.93
C ALA A 48 -6.16 -9.77 -18.47
N ALA A 49 -7.37 -9.99 -18.99
CA ALA A 49 -8.20 -11.15 -18.66
C ALA A 49 -7.56 -12.47 -19.07
N LYS A 50 -6.88 -12.51 -20.23
CA LYS A 50 -6.15 -13.70 -20.70
C LYS A 50 -4.93 -14.02 -19.82
N LEU A 51 -4.21 -12.99 -19.37
CA LEU A 51 -2.98 -13.17 -18.60
C LEU A 51 -3.22 -13.35 -17.10
N HIS A 52 -4.28 -12.74 -16.57
CA HIS A 52 -4.62 -12.72 -15.16
C HIS A 52 -6.16 -12.67 -14.97
N PRO A 53 -6.88 -13.78 -15.22
CA PRO A 53 -8.35 -13.83 -15.11
C PRO A 53 -8.87 -13.50 -13.71
N ASP A 54 -8.12 -13.87 -12.67
CA ASP A 54 -8.47 -13.62 -11.26
C ASP A 54 -8.12 -12.21 -10.78
N LEU A 55 -7.65 -11.32 -11.67
CA LEU A 55 -7.34 -9.94 -11.32
C LEU A 55 -8.58 -9.27 -10.74
N LYS A 56 -8.45 -8.73 -9.52
CA LYS A 56 -9.54 -8.02 -8.84
C LYS A 56 -9.71 -6.63 -9.47
N VAL A 57 -10.91 -6.35 -9.93
CA VAL A 57 -11.28 -5.09 -10.59
C VAL A 57 -12.41 -4.39 -9.86
N LEU A 58 -12.50 -3.08 -10.06
CA LEU A 58 -13.60 -2.26 -9.56
C LEU A 58 -14.57 -1.97 -10.71
N VAL A 59 -15.85 -2.17 -10.43
CA VAL A 59 -16.94 -1.98 -11.37
C VAL A 59 -17.85 -0.89 -10.82
N LEU A 60 -18.06 0.18 -11.58
CA LEU A 60 -19.13 1.12 -11.31
C LEU A 60 -20.40 0.58 -11.93
N ILE A 61 -21.44 0.40 -11.12
CA ILE A 61 -22.80 0.13 -11.59
C ILE A 61 -23.63 1.39 -11.40
N GLU A 62 -24.33 1.78 -12.46
CA GLU A 62 -25.22 2.93 -12.54
C GLU A 62 -26.60 2.44 -12.97
N THR A 63 -27.64 3.05 -12.42
CA THR A 63 -29.03 2.73 -12.70
C THR A 63 -29.83 4.02 -12.85
N ARG A 64 -30.88 3.99 -13.68
CA ARG A 64 -31.80 5.14 -13.85
C ARG A 64 -32.73 5.33 -12.65
N GLN A 65 -32.95 4.26 -11.89
CA GLN A 65 -33.76 4.27 -10.68
C GLN A 65 -32.87 3.89 -9.49
N PRO A 66 -33.13 4.43 -8.30
CA PRO A 66 -32.36 4.06 -7.12
C PRO A 66 -32.32 2.54 -6.90
N PHE A 67 -31.15 2.00 -6.53
CA PHE A 67 -30.96 0.57 -6.26
C PHE A 67 -32.00 0.06 -5.28
N THR A 68 -32.65 -1.04 -5.65
CA THR A 68 -33.50 -1.84 -4.79
C THR A 68 -32.70 -2.99 -4.15
N LEU A 69 -33.30 -3.68 -3.17
CA LEU A 69 -32.71 -4.92 -2.65
C LEU A 69 -32.61 -6.01 -3.70
N ALA A 70 -33.55 -6.07 -4.65
CA ALA A 70 -33.54 -7.04 -5.75
C ALA A 70 -32.33 -6.79 -6.66
N ASP A 71 -32.03 -5.53 -6.99
CA ASP A 71 -30.85 -5.18 -7.80
C ASP A 71 -29.54 -5.60 -7.12
N LEU A 72 -29.45 -5.43 -5.79
CA LEU A 72 -28.29 -5.86 -5.02
C LEU A 72 -28.13 -7.38 -4.99
N ALA A 73 -29.24 -8.12 -4.89
CA ALA A 73 -29.22 -9.58 -5.00
C ALA A 73 -28.75 -10.01 -6.39
N THR A 74 -29.29 -9.42 -7.45
CA THR A 74 -28.87 -9.69 -8.84
C THR A 74 -27.38 -9.38 -9.05
N CYS A 75 -26.87 -8.25 -8.55
CA CYS A 75 -25.44 -7.94 -8.58
C CYS A 75 -24.61 -9.03 -7.87
N ALA A 76 -25.06 -9.51 -6.72
CA ALA A 76 -24.37 -10.57 -5.98
C ALA A 76 -24.32 -11.90 -6.75
N ASP A 77 -25.38 -12.26 -7.48
CA ASP A 77 -25.43 -13.45 -8.35
C ASP A 77 -24.38 -13.37 -9.48
N PHE A 78 -24.09 -12.17 -9.99
CA PHE A 78 -22.98 -11.93 -10.93
C PHE A 78 -21.60 -11.85 -10.26
N GLY A 79 -21.51 -12.12 -8.95
CA GLY A 79 -20.28 -12.05 -8.18
C GLY A 79 -19.78 -10.63 -7.91
N LEU A 80 -20.64 -9.61 -8.06
CA LEU A 80 -20.34 -8.24 -7.69
C LEU A 80 -20.55 -8.05 -6.18
N ILE A 81 -19.51 -7.63 -5.48
CA ILE A 81 -19.56 -7.37 -4.04
C ILE A 81 -19.33 -5.88 -3.81
N PRO A 82 -20.11 -5.18 -2.97
CA PRO A 82 -19.83 -3.79 -2.62
C PRO A 82 -18.36 -3.56 -2.23
N ALA A 83 -17.73 -2.54 -2.83
CA ALA A 83 -16.30 -2.32 -2.67
C ALA A 83 -15.95 -1.50 -1.43
N ASP A 84 -16.82 -0.57 -1.03
CA ASP A 84 -16.47 0.52 -0.10
C ASP A 84 -17.52 0.84 0.98
N ARG A 85 -18.65 0.11 1.02
CA ARG A 85 -19.72 0.30 2.01
C ARG A 85 -20.55 -0.96 2.17
N ASP A 86 -21.31 -1.01 3.27
CA ASP A 86 -22.28 -2.08 3.52
C ASP A 86 -23.38 -2.07 2.44
N PRO A 87 -23.87 -3.25 1.99
CA PRO A 87 -24.90 -3.32 0.95
C PRO A 87 -26.15 -2.50 1.26
N GLY A 88 -26.58 -2.45 2.52
CA GLY A 88 -27.74 -1.65 2.95
C GLY A 88 -27.57 -0.14 2.74
N LEU A 89 -26.33 0.36 2.67
CA LEU A 89 -26.02 1.77 2.37
C LEU A 89 -25.99 2.07 0.87
N ILE A 90 -26.28 1.08 0.01
CA ILE A 90 -26.41 1.26 -1.45
C ILE A 90 -27.87 1.42 -1.86
N VAL A 91 -28.81 0.83 -1.11
CA VAL A 91 -30.24 0.95 -1.39
C VAL A 91 -30.63 2.43 -1.42
N GLY A 92 -31.35 2.84 -2.46
CA GLY A 92 -31.73 4.25 -2.65
C GLY A 92 -30.66 5.12 -3.33
N LEU A 93 -29.50 4.56 -3.73
CA LEU A 93 -28.51 5.28 -4.55
C LEU A 93 -28.68 4.95 -6.03
N GLU A 94 -28.26 5.85 -6.92
CA GLU A 94 -28.29 5.61 -8.38
C GLU A 94 -26.98 5.02 -8.91
N ARG A 95 -25.91 5.05 -8.10
CA ARG A 95 -24.59 4.56 -8.46
C ARG A 95 -23.85 3.95 -7.28
N ALA A 96 -23.13 2.86 -7.52
CA ALA A 96 -22.31 2.21 -6.50
C ALA A 96 -21.12 1.48 -7.12
N VAL A 97 -20.05 1.35 -6.34
CA VAL A 97 -18.83 0.67 -6.75
C VAL A 97 -18.79 -0.73 -6.15
N PHE A 98 -18.56 -1.71 -7.00
CA PHE A 98 -18.43 -3.12 -6.67
C PHE A 98 -17.02 -3.60 -7.00
N LYS A 99 -16.62 -4.71 -6.38
CA LYS A 99 -15.44 -5.48 -6.73
C LYS A 99 -15.86 -6.81 -7.36
N SER A 100 -15.10 -7.25 -8.35
CA SER A 100 -15.24 -8.57 -9.00
C SER A 100 -13.88 -9.09 -9.45
N THR A 101 -13.82 -10.30 -9.98
CA THR A 101 -12.67 -10.75 -10.78
C THR A 101 -12.90 -10.36 -12.23
N LEU A 102 -11.83 -10.11 -12.97
CA LEU A 102 -11.91 -9.71 -14.36
C LEU A 102 -12.63 -10.77 -15.21
N GLN A 103 -12.36 -12.06 -14.97
CA GLN A 103 -13.08 -13.15 -15.65
C GLN A 103 -14.60 -13.10 -15.43
N LYS A 104 -15.05 -12.94 -14.17
CA LYS A 104 -16.48 -12.86 -13.85
C LYS A 104 -17.12 -11.63 -14.48
N TRP A 105 -16.45 -10.49 -14.41
CA TRP A 105 -16.92 -9.25 -15.03
C TRP A 105 -17.08 -9.40 -16.55
N MET A 106 -16.09 -9.97 -17.24
CA MET A 106 -16.14 -10.15 -18.70
C MET A 106 -17.24 -11.11 -19.17
N ALA A 107 -17.72 -11.99 -18.28
CA ALA A 107 -18.83 -12.91 -18.54
C ALA A 107 -20.19 -12.39 -18.07
N ALA A 108 -20.24 -11.26 -17.35
CA ALA A 108 -21.47 -10.74 -16.75
C ALA A 108 -22.41 -10.18 -17.82
N GLN A 109 -23.70 -10.54 -17.71
CA GLN A 109 -24.79 -10.01 -18.54
C GLN A 109 -25.78 -9.32 -17.62
N LEU A 110 -25.52 -8.05 -17.33
CA LEU A 110 -26.38 -7.28 -16.44
C LEU A 110 -27.77 -7.04 -17.06
N PRO A 111 -28.83 -6.98 -16.24
CA PRO A 111 -30.14 -6.50 -16.68
C PRO A 111 -30.05 -5.13 -17.35
N GLU A 112 -30.96 -4.85 -18.29
CA GLU A 112 -30.93 -3.62 -19.12
C GLU A 112 -30.94 -2.32 -18.29
N HIS A 113 -31.58 -2.33 -17.12
CA HIS A 113 -31.64 -1.15 -16.24
C HIS A 113 -30.34 -0.90 -15.45
N LEU A 114 -29.42 -1.87 -15.41
CA LEU A 114 -28.11 -1.76 -14.76
C LEU A 114 -27.00 -1.58 -15.81
N LYS A 115 -26.33 -0.44 -15.77
CA LYS A 115 -25.17 -0.16 -16.63
C LYS A 115 -23.91 -0.31 -15.82
N GLY A 116 -22.97 -1.13 -16.30
CA GLY A 116 -21.71 -1.36 -15.61
C GLY A 116 -20.50 -1.01 -16.47
N ARG A 117 -19.46 -0.47 -15.83
CA ARG A 117 -18.15 -0.25 -16.44
C ARG A 117 -17.01 -0.45 -15.45
N LEU A 118 -15.83 -0.82 -15.95
CA LEU A 118 -14.61 -0.87 -15.14
C LEU A 118 -14.16 0.54 -14.78
N LEU A 119 -13.75 0.75 -13.53
CA LEU A 119 -13.12 2.01 -13.13
C LEU A 119 -11.69 2.07 -13.63
N SER A 120 -11.38 3.13 -14.38
CA SER A 120 -10.04 3.47 -14.86
C SER A 120 -9.32 4.42 -13.88
N ARG A 121 -10.06 5.37 -13.29
CA ARG A 121 -9.57 6.37 -12.33
C ARG A 121 -10.61 6.68 -11.27
N PHE A 122 -10.18 6.91 -10.05
CA PHE A 122 -11.05 7.27 -8.94
C PHE A 122 -10.29 7.99 -7.83
N THR A 123 -11.03 8.68 -6.96
CA THR A 123 -10.52 9.13 -5.67
C THR A 123 -10.81 8.07 -4.62
N MET A 124 -9.84 7.78 -3.76
CA MET A 124 -10.01 6.91 -2.61
C MET A 124 -9.72 7.68 -1.33
N THR A 125 -10.74 7.88 -0.50
CA THR A 125 -10.57 8.45 0.84
C THR A 125 -10.66 7.34 1.87
N GLY A 126 -10.06 7.52 3.05
CA GLY A 126 -10.16 6.49 4.07
C GLY A 126 -9.53 6.85 5.40
N ILE A 127 -9.73 5.94 6.35
CA ILE A 127 -9.11 5.98 7.67
C ILE A 127 -8.43 4.63 7.91
N TYR A 128 -7.12 4.68 8.20
CA TYR A 128 -6.32 3.56 8.67
C TYR A 128 -6.04 3.72 10.16
N ARG A 129 -6.28 2.67 10.95
CA ARG A 129 -6.25 2.74 12.41
C ARG A 129 -5.41 1.62 12.98
N LEU A 130 -4.61 2.00 13.97
CA LEU A 130 -3.73 1.16 14.74
C LEU A 130 -4.00 1.34 16.22
N GLY A 131 -3.93 0.25 16.98
CA GLY A 131 -4.06 0.25 18.42
C GLY A 131 -3.09 -0.72 19.05
N PHE A 132 -2.41 -0.31 20.11
CA PHE A 132 -1.44 -1.11 20.86
C PHE A 132 -1.76 -1.03 22.35
N LYS A 133 -1.79 -2.17 23.02
CA LYS A 133 -1.91 -2.25 24.47
C LYS A 133 -0.59 -2.72 25.07
N VAL A 134 -0.13 -2.04 26.10
CA VAL A 134 1.08 -2.42 26.85
C VAL A 134 0.77 -3.62 27.74
N GLU A 135 1.41 -4.76 27.48
CA GLU A 135 1.23 -6.00 28.25
C GLU A 135 2.40 -6.27 29.23
N ALA A 136 3.46 -5.47 29.15
CA ALA A 136 4.63 -5.57 30.00
C ALA A 136 4.28 -5.38 31.50
N LYS A 137 4.49 -6.42 32.31
CA LYS A 137 4.15 -6.41 33.74
C LYS A 137 4.93 -5.33 34.50
N GLY A 138 4.23 -4.52 35.29
CA GLY A 138 4.83 -3.44 36.09
C GLY A 138 5.45 -2.31 35.29
N TYR A 139 5.25 -2.28 33.96
CA TYR A 139 5.86 -1.25 33.11
C TYR A 139 5.23 0.12 33.36
N ASP A 140 6.08 1.12 33.54
CA ASP A 140 5.72 2.53 33.77
C ASP A 140 6.83 3.44 33.22
N GLY A 141 7.13 3.27 31.93
CA GLY A 141 8.31 3.85 31.28
C GLY A 141 8.01 4.49 29.92
N PRO A 142 9.02 5.12 29.30
CA PRO A 142 8.85 5.81 28.05
C PRO A 142 8.70 4.83 26.90
N LEU A 143 7.81 5.12 25.94
CA LEU A 143 7.60 4.31 24.76
C LEU A 143 7.71 5.18 23.51
N THR A 144 8.64 4.84 22.65
CA THR A 144 8.75 5.39 21.30
C THR A 144 8.15 4.39 20.32
N LEU A 145 7.14 4.80 19.57
CA LEU A 145 6.51 4.01 18.51
C LEU A 145 6.83 4.63 17.15
N GLN A 146 7.25 3.81 16.19
CA GLN A 146 7.37 4.17 14.79
C GLN A 146 6.42 3.30 13.98
N VAL A 147 5.52 3.91 13.22
CA VAL A 147 4.57 3.19 12.36
C VAL A 147 4.55 3.80 10.97
N THR A 148 4.44 2.96 9.97
CA THR A 148 4.26 3.43 8.59
C THR A 148 2.84 3.96 8.39
N GLY A 149 2.74 5.14 7.75
CA GLY A 149 1.50 5.74 7.31
C GLY A 149 1.27 5.57 5.80
N PRO A 150 0.11 5.99 5.29
CA PRO A 150 -0.18 6.00 3.85
C PRO A 150 0.89 6.78 3.08
N ARG A 151 1.44 6.19 2.01
CA ARG A 151 2.45 6.79 1.11
C ARG A 151 2.03 6.70 -0.36
N ASP A 152 2.75 7.37 -1.24
CA ASP A 152 2.57 7.21 -2.70
C ASP A 152 2.86 5.76 -3.12
N GLY A 153 2.16 5.27 -4.14
CA GLY A 153 2.40 3.96 -4.72
C GLY A 153 2.25 3.98 -6.24
N PRO A 154 2.60 2.88 -6.92
CA PRO A 154 2.30 2.70 -8.34
C PRO A 154 0.84 3.06 -8.67
N GLY A 155 0.64 4.08 -9.49
CA GLY A 155 -0.70 4.56 -9.86
C GLY A 155 -1.56 5.11 -8.71
N GLN A 156 -0.99 5.36 -7.53
CA GLN A 156 -1.69 5.87 -6.36
C GLN A 156 -0.96 7.09 -5.81
N LYS A 157 -1.46 8.27 -6.13
CA LYS A 157 -0.89 9.54 -5.65
C LYS A 157 -1.61 10.00 -4.39
N LEU A 158 -0.89 10.13 -3.29
CA LEU A 158 -1.40 10.62 -2.03
C LEU A 158 -1.61 12.13 -2.12
N LEU A 159 -2.87 12.56 -2.17
CA LEU A 159 -3.26 13.96 -2.24
C LEU A 159 -3.28 14.62 -0.86
N LYS A 160 -3.69 13.85 0.16
CA LYS A 160 -3.82 14.34 1.54
C LYS A 160 -3.52 13.22 2.51
N SER A 161 -2.83 13.53 3.59
CA SER A 161 -2.65 12.64 4.73
C SER A 161 -2.50 13.42 6.02
N GLU A 162 -3.29 13.04 7.02
CA GLU A 162 -3.27 13.60 8.38
C GLU A 162 -3.22 12.45 9.38
N HIS A 163 -2.69 12.73 10.57
CA HIS A 163 -2.65 11.74 11.64
C HIS A 163 -3.19 12.30 12.95
N ALA A 164 -3.71 11.41 13.80
CA ALA A 164 -4.06 11.70 15.17
C ALA A 164 -3.59 10.57 16.08
N VAL A 165 -3.10 10.94 17.25
CA VAL A 165 -2.58 9.99 18.25
C VAL A 165 -3.35 10.15 19.56
N ARG A 166 -3.65 9.02 20.21
CA ARG A 166 -4.35 8.96 21.49
C ARG A 166 -3.68 7.95 22.43
N PRO A 167 -3.34 8.31 23.68
CA PRO A 167 -3.39 9.66 24.26
C PRO A 167 -2.56 10.67 23.45
N GLY A 168 -2.96 11.94 23.48
CA GLY A 168 -2.25 12.98 22.71
C GLY A 168 -0.81 13.14 23.21
N THR A 169 0.15 13.17 22.29
CA THR A 169 1.57 13.42 22.58
C THR A 169 2.26 14.00 21.34
N ALA A 170 3.53 14.38 21.48
CA ALA A 170 4.35 14.81 20.35
C ALA A 170 4.51 13.67 19.34
N ALA A 171 4.21 13.98 18.08
CA ALA A 171 4.38 13.08 16.95
C ALA A 171 4.92 13.86 15.76
N TRP A 172 5.77 13.23 14.95
CA TRP A 172 6.29 13.82 13.73
C TRP A 172 6.40 12.76 12.64
N SER A 173 6.33 13.20 11.40
CA SER A 173 6.47 12.33 10.24
C SER A 173 7.77 12.60 9.51
N ALA A 174 8.41 11.54 9.03
CA ALA A 174 9.57 11.59 8.16
C ALA A 174 9.38 10.63 6.99
N GLU A 175 10.04 10.91 5.87
CA GLU A 175 10.10 10.02 4.72
C GLU A 175 11.50 9.44 4.61
N ASP A 176 11.61 8.12 4.40
CA ASP A 176 12.90 7.47 4.15
C ASP A 176 13.25 7.44 2.64
N LEU A 177 14.43 6.92 2.31
CA LEU A 177 14.92 6.86 0.93
C LEU A 177 14.08 5.96 0.00
N ALA A 178 13.25 5.08 0.54
CA ALA A 178 12.31 4.28 -0.24
C ALA A 178 10.93 4.94 -0.39
N GLY A 179 10.76 6.16 0.14
CA GLY A 179 9.50 6.89 0.14
C GLY A 179 8.53 6.39 1.22
N ASN A 180 8.99 5.62 2.21
CA ASN A 180 8.13 5.20 3.31
C ASN A 180 7.90 6.37 4.26
N ARG A 181 6.63 6.62 4.59
CA ARG A 181 6.25 7.69 5.52
C ARG A 181 6.14 7.10 6.93
N TRP A 182 7.12 7.41 7.76
CA TRP A 182 7.20 6.97 9.15
C TRP A 182 6.60 8.04 10.06
N LEU A 183 5.62 7.67 10.88
CA LEU A 183 5.17 8.47 12.01
C LEU A 183 5.88 7.98 13.27
N THR A 184 6.64 8.86 13.91
CA THR A 184 7.22 8.60 15.23
C THR A 184 6.38 9.28 16.30
N VAL A 185 6.09 8.55 17.37
CA VAL A 185 5.29 8.98 18.50
C VAL A 185 6.06 8.68 19.78
N ASN A 186 6.32 9.72 20.59
CA ASN A 186 7.05 9.58 21.84
C ASN A 186 6.12 9.74 23.03
N TYR A 187 6.07 8.74 23.90
CA TYR A 187 5.46 8.86 25.21
C TYR A 187 6.55 8.89 26.27
N SER A 188 6.54 9.91 27.12
CA SER A 188 7.42 9.95 28.29
C SER A 188 7.04 8.92 29.35
N ARG A 189 5.75 8.52 29.38
CA ARG A 189 5.21 7.55 30.33
C ARG A 189 4.00 6.82 29.74
N VAL A 190 4.10 5.50 29.60
CA VAL A 190 2.94 4.61 29.43
C VAL A 190 2.99 3.49 30.46
N ARG A 191 1.82 3.11 30.96
CA ARG A 191 1.69 2.06 31.99
C ARG A 191 1.24 0.75 31.38
N GLN A 192 1.53 -0.35 32.06
CA GLN A 192 0.87 -1.64 31.82
C GLN A 192 -0.65 -1.44 31.71
N GLY A 193 -1.26 -2.05 30.69
CA GLY A 193 -2.69 -1.92 30.38
C GLY A 193 -3.05 -0.66 29.60
N GLY A 194 -2.15 0.32 29.49
CA GLY A 194 -2.34 1.52 28.67
C GLY A 194 -2.51 1.19 27.20
N ILE A 195 -3.39 1.93 26.52
CA ILE A 195 -3.71 1.74 25.10
C ILE A 195 -3.29 2.98 24.32
N VAL A 196 -2.42 2.79 23.35
CA VAL A 196 -2.04 3.78 22.34
C VAL A 196 -2.85 3.51 21.08
N LYS A 197 -3.44 4.56 20.48
CA LYS A 197 -4.16 4.50 19.21
C LYS A 197 -3.60 5.54 18.25
N ILE A 198 -3.42 5.14 17.00
CA ILE A 198 -2.92 5.98 15.91
C ILE A 198 -3.93 5.89 14.77
N TYR A 199 -4.35 7.05 14.27
CA TYR A 199 -5.31 7.19 13.19
C TYR A 199 -4.64 7.94 12.05
N PHE A 200 -4.78 7.44 10.83
CA PHE A 200 -4.39 8.12 9.61
C PHE A 200 -5.62 8.37 8.76
N ALA A 201 -5.94 9.63 8.47
CA ALA A 201 -6.90 9.99 7.44
C ALA A 201 -6.14 10.27 6.14
N PHE A 202 -6.64 9.78 5.00
CA PHE A 202 -5.96 9.94 3.72
C PHE A 202 -6.92 10.14 2.56
N LYS A 203 -6.38 10.70 1.47
CA LYS A 203 -7.02 10.83 0.16
C LYS A 203 -6.00 10.49 -0.92
N TYR A 204 -6.33 9.54 -1.78
CA TYR A 204 -5.57 9.17 -2.97
C TYR A 204 -6.30 9.59 -4.24
N LEU A 205 -5.54 9.95 -5.26
CA LEU A 205 -5.93 9.82 -6.66
C LEU A 205 -5.37 8.48 -7.17
N VAL A 206 -6.25 7.62 -7.67
CA VAL A 206 -5.88 6.30 -8.20
C VAL A 206 -6.08 6.27 -9.70
N ASP A 207 -5.05 5.82 -10.41
CA ASP A 207 -5.04 5.50 -11.84
C ASP A 207 -4.76 4.00 -11.99
N VAL A 208 -5.78 3.25 -12.40
CA VAL A 208 -5.72 1.80 -12.51
C VAL A 208 -4.76 1.36 -13.61
N GLY A 209 -4.62 2.13 -14.69
CA GLY A 209 -3.69 1.81 -15.77
C GLY A 209 -2.25 1.86 -15.27
N LEU A 210 -1.92 2.87 -14.47
CA LEU A 210 -0.61 2.97 -13.83
C LEU A 210 -0.41 1.89 -12.76
N VAL A 211 -1.43 1.51 -11.98
CA VAL A 211 -1.34 0.36 -11.05
C VAL A 211 -0.99 -0.92 -11.82
N LEU A 212 -1.72 -1.22 -12.90
CA LEU A 212 -1.54 -2.44 -13.68
C LEU A 212 -0.24 -2.47 -14.48
N LYS A 213 0.33 -1.30 -14.84
CA LYS A 213 1.66 -1.20 -15.46
C LYS A 213 2.76 -1.77 -14.55
N HIS A 214 2.55 -1.78 -13.24
CA HIS A 214 3.47 -2.34 -12.27
C HIS A 214 3.15 -3.80 -11.88
N ASP A 215 2.13 -4.43 -12.45
CA ASP A 215 1.85 -5.85 -12.22
C ASP A 215 2.84 -6.74 -12.97
N LEU A 216 3.61 -7.56 -12.25
CA LEU A 216 4.55 -8.52 -12.83
C LEU A 216 3.86 -9.51 -13.77
N LEU A 217 2.64 -9.94 -13.45
CA LEU A 217 1.91 -10.97 -14.21
C LEU A 217 1.32 -10.44 -15.52
N LEU A 218 1.16 -9.12 -15.66
CA LEU A 218 0.68 -8.47 -16.87
C LEU A 218 1.80 -8.06 -17.83
N LYS A 219 3.05 -8.06 -17.36
CA LYS A 219 4.21 -7.74 -18.21
C LYS A 219 4.61 -8.91 -19.09
N SER A 220 4.95 -8.61 -20.34
CA SER A 220 5.34 -9.61 -21.34
C SER A 220 6.85 -9.75 -21.52
N ALA A 221 7.67 -9.05 -20.72
CA ALA A 221 9.06 -8.78 -21.10
C ALA A 221 10.04 -9.88 -20.67
N LEU A 222 10.77 -10.38 -21.67
CA LEU A 222 12.13 -10.90 -21.50
C LEU A 222 13.00 -9.76 -20.94
N ALA A 223 13.75 -10.02 -19.88
CA ALA A 223 14.67 -9.04 -19.31
C ALA A 223 15.72 -8.62 -20.36
N SER A 224 15.82 -7.32 -20.65
CA SER A 224 16.87 -6.78 -21.50
C SER A 224 17.69 -5.78 -20.70
N GLY A 225 19.01 -6.00 -20.62
CA GLY A 225 19.95 -5.12 -19.95
C GLY A 225 20.48 -5.65 -18.61
N GLN A 226 21.47 -4.94 -18.06
CA GLN A 226 22.10 -5.28 -16.80
C GLN A 226 21.30 -4.72 -15.61
N VAL A 227 21.38 -5.39 -14.46
CA VAL A 227 20.85 -4.87 -13.20
C VAL A 227 21.77 -3.74 -12.73
N PRO A 228 21.25 -2.52 -12.48
CA PRO A 228 22.05 -1.41 -11.95
C PRO A 228 22.69 -1.75 -10.59
N SER A 229 23.84 -1.16 -10.28
CA SER A 229 24.61 -1.51 -9.06
C SER A 229 23.85 -1.17 -7.78
N GLU A 230 23.06 -0.10 -7.78
CA GLU A 230 22.17 0.30 -6.69
C GLU A 230 21.01 -0.69 -6.48
N ILE A 231 20.67 -1.49 -7.50
CA ILE A 231 19.66 -2.55 -7.42
C ILE A 231 20.31 -3.91 -7.11
N ALA A 232 21.56 -4.13 -7.50
CA ALA A 232 22.28 -5.37 -7.24
C ALA A 232 22.41 -5.68 -5.74
N ILE A 233 22.29 -4.69 -4.85
CA ILE A 233 22.23 -4.92 -3.39
C ILE A 233 21.07 -5.85 -3.01
N TYR A 234 19.97 -5.84 -3.77
CA TYR A 234 18.79 -6.68 -3.52
C TYR A 234 18.94 -8.11 -4.03
N LEU A 235 20.11 -8.49 -4.55
CA LEU A 235 20.48 -9.90 -4.79
C LEU A 235 21.14 -10.52 -3.55
N LYS A 236 21.67 -9.68 -2.65
CA LYS A 236 22.44 -10.13 -1.51
C LYS A 236 21.53 -10.68 -0.41
N LYS A 237 22.15 -11.47 0.48
CA LYS A 237 21.57 -11.83 1.77
C LYS A 237 21.22 -10.58 2.58
N GLY A 238 20.13 -10.66 3.32
CA GLY A 238 19.72 -9.64 4.28
C GLY A 238 19.08 -10.29 5.51
N HIS A 239 18.73 -9.48 6.50
CA HIS A 239 18.00 -9.90 7.68
C HIS A 239 16.73 -10.67 7.28
N LYS A 240 16.66 -11.94 7.70
CA LYS A 240 15.59 -12.93 7.41
C LYS A 240 15.42 -13.39 5.96
N ILE A 241 16.20 -12.87 5.02
CA ILE A 241 16.17 -13.24 3.60
C ILE A 241 17.53 -13.83 3.23
N ASP A 242 17.57 -15.15 3.07
CA ASP A 242 18.80 -15.90 2.82
C ASP A 242 18.76 -16.58 1.44
N PRO A 243 19.39 -15.99 0.40
CA PRO A 243 19.46 -16.62 -0.92
C PRO A 243 20.37 -17.85 -0.96
N GLU A 244 21.16 -18.07 0.10
CA GLU A 244 22.10 -19.19 0.19
C GLU A 244 21.45 -20.45 0.79
N LEU A 245 20.13 -20.46 0.97
CA LEU A 245 19.40 -21.64 1.42
C LEU A 245 19.61 -22.79 0.40
N PRO A 246 19.96 -24.01 0.86
CA PRO A 246 20.17 -25.14 -0.03
C PRO A 246 18.99 -25.38 -0.99
N GLU A 247 17.76 -25.24 -0.49
CA GLU A 247 16.53 -25.40 -1.28
C GLU A 247 16.38 -24.30 -2.34
N ALA A 248 16.76 -23.06 -2.01
CA ALA A 248 16.73 -21.94 -2.94
C ALA A 248 17.77 -22.10 -4.05
N ILE A 249 18.99 -22.52 -3.68
CA ILE A 249 20.08 -22.81 -4.63
C ILE A 249 19.71 -23.99 -5.53
N ALA A 250 19.20 -25.09 -4.97
CA ALA A 250 18.77 -26.26 -5.73
C ALA A 250 17.64 -25.90 -6.71
N TRP A 251 16.64 -25.14 -6.27
CA TRP A 251 15.56 -24.64 -7.12
C TRP A 251 16.10 -23.76 -8.25
N ALA A 252 16.99 -22.82 -7.95
CA ALA A 252 17.59 -21.92 -8.94
C ALA A 252 18.46 -22.68 -9.97
N SER A 253 19.26 -23.64 -9.50
CA SER A 253 20.18 -24.43 -10.34
C SER A 253 19.43 -25.37 -11.28
N GLY A 254 18.28 -25.89 -10.86
CA GLY A 254 17.39 -26.71 -11.69
C GLY A 254 16.75 -25.97 -12.88
N ARG A 255 16.92 -24.64 -12.99
CA ARG A 255 16.37 -23.80 -14.08
C ARG A 255 17.34 -23.54 -15.22
N GLY A 256 18.59 -24.02 -15.11
CA GLY A 256 19.63 -23.80 -16.10
C GLY A 256 20.22 -22.39 -16.07
N ASN A 257 21.17 -22.15 -16.98
CA ASN A 257 22.03 -20.95 -16.96
C ASN A 257 21.50 -19.77 -17.79
N ALA A 258 20.34 -19.92 -18.43
CA ALA A 258 19.75 -18.85 -19.23
C ALA A 258 19.39 -17.64 -18.33
N PRO A 259 19.43 -16.40 -18.85
CA PRO A 259 18.95 -15.24 -18.13
C PRO A 259 17.51 -15.46 -17.61
N PRO A 260 17.22 -15.16 -16.33
CA PRO A 260 15.91 -15.43 -15.76
C PRO A 260 14.83 -14.52 -16.36
N ASP A 261 13.70 -15.11 -16.72
CA ASP A 261 12.45 -14.39 -16.93
C ASP A 261 11.74 -14.24 -15.58
N ALA A 262 11.81 -13.05 -15.01
CA ALA A 262 11.24 -12.75 -13.69
C ALA A 262 9.77 -13.16 -13.53
N ARG A 263 8.95 -13.01 -14.57
CA ARG A 263 7.53 -13.36 -14.49
C ARG A 263 7.34 -14.87 -14.48
N ASN A 264 8.01 -15.58 -15.38
CA ASN A 264 7.89 -17.03 -15.46
C ASN A 264 8.51 -17.72 -14.23
N GLU A 265 9.66 -17.23 -13.76
CA GLU A 265 10.30 -17.72 -12.54
C GLU A 265 9.42 -17.46 -11.31
N PHE A 266 8.81 -16.27 -11.20
CA PHE A 266 7.85 -16.01 -10.13
C PHE A 266 6.62 -16.93 -10.21
N LYS A 267 6.04 -17.16 -11.40
CA LYS A 267 4.90 -18.09 -11.56
C LYS A 267 5.24 -19.51 -11.11
N HIS A 268 6.42 -20.01 -11.50
CA HIS A 268 6.87 -21.32 -11.08
C HIS A 268 7.12 -21.40 -9.57
N LEU A 269 7.76 -20.36 -9.01
CA LEU A 269 7.99 -20.27 -7.58
C LEU A 269 6.68 -20.22 -6.81
N TYR A 270 5.73 -19.39 -7.24
CA TYR A 270 4.41 -19.27 -6.63
C TYR A 270 3.67 -20.61 -6.63
N GLY A 271 3.73 -21.36 -7.74
CA GLY A 271 3.18 -22.72 -7.81
C GLY A 271 3.84 -23.70 -6.82
N LEU A 272 5.16 -23.66 -6.71
CA LEU A 272 5.90 -24.46 -5.72
C LEU A 272 5.48 -24.09 -4.28
N LEU A 273 5.54 -22.80 -3.93
CA LEU A 273 5.27 -22.34 -2.57
C LEU A 273 3.81 -22.58 -2.16
N THR A 274 2.85 -22.38 -3.06
CA THR A 274 1.44 -22.67 -2.76
C THR A 274 1.15 -24.17 -2.62
N GLY A 275 1.94 -25.03 -3.28
CA GLY A 275 1.88 -26.48 -3.10
C GLY A 275 2.58 -27.00 -1.84
N SER A 276 3.59 -26.29 -1.33
CA SER A 276 4.45 -26.76 -0.23
C SER A 276 4.24 -26.04 1.10
N ILE A 277 3.75 -24.80 1.09
CA ILE A 277 3.59 -23.96 2.29
C ILE A 277 2.10 -23.74 2.55
N LYS A 278 1.59 -24.33 3.64
CA LYS A 278 0.22 -24.11 4.09
C LYS A 278 0.06 -22.69 4.65
N TYR A 279 -1.01 -22.00 4.26
CA TYR A 279 -1.29 -20.67 4.79
C TYR A 279 -1.69 -20.74 6.27
N ASP A 280 -0.97 -20.03 7.14
CA ASP A 280 -1.22 -19.98 8.58
C ASP A 280 -2.39 -19.03 8.91
N ASN A 281 -3.61 -19.57 8.80
CA ASN A 281 -4.84 -18.85 9.14
C ASN A 281 -4.96 -18.53 10.62
N ARG A 282 -4.31 -19.30 11.51
CA ARG A 282 -4.34 -19.05 12.95
C ARG A 282 -3.52 -17.80 13.27
N LYS A 283 -2.26 -17.74 12.82
CA LYS A 283 -1.41 -16.56 12.96
C LYS A 283 -2.07 -15.30 12.39
N LYS A 284 -2.71 -15.40 11.22
CA LYS A 284 -3.49 -14.30 10.64
C LYS A 284 -4.62 -13.87 11.59
N THR A 285 -5.45 -14.82 12.02
CA THR A 285 -6.59 -14.54 12.91
C THR A 285 -6.14 -13.96 14.23
N ASP A 286 -5.09 -14.50 14.84
CA ASP A 286 -4.54 -14.02 16.10
C ASP A 286 -4.00 -12.58 15.96
N TYR A 287 -3.36 -12.26 14.83
CA TYR A 287 -2.83 -10.92 14.60
C TYR A 287 -3.93 -9.88 14.38
N PHE A 288 -4.86 -10.13 13.45
CA PHE A 288 -5.94 -9.19 13.14
C PHE A 288 -7.04 -9.17 14.20
N GLY A 289 -7.23 -10.27 14.94
CA GLY A 289 -8.15 -10.38 16.07
C GLY A 289 -7.58 -9.82 17.38
N GLY A 290 -6.33 -9.34 17.35
CA GLY A 290 -5.68 -8.67 18.48
C GLY A 290 -5.33 -9.59 19.63
N LEU A 291 -5.02 -10.84 19.34
CA LEU A 291 -4.56 -11.86 20.29
C LEU A 291 -3.03 -11.96 20.33
N SER A 292 -2.33 -11.52 19.28
CA SER A 292 -0.87 -11.54 19.23
C SER A 292 -0.23 -10.46 20.11
N VAL A 293 0.79 -10.87 20.87
CA VAL A 293 1.64 -10.01 21.68
C VAL A 293 3.08 -10.17 21.22
N TYR A 294 3.75 -9.07 20.91
CA TYR A 294 5.15 -9.06 20.47
C TYR A 294 5.95 -8.10 21.32
N SER A 295 7.21 -8.45 21.62
CA SER A 295 8.19 -7.48 22.16
C SER A 295 8.89 -6.72 21.06
N ASN A 296 8.95 -7.30 19.86
CA ASN A 296 9.41 -6.68 18.63
C ASN A 296 8.55 -7.22 17.47
N LEU A 297 8.01 -6.35 16.61
CA LEU A 297 7.21 -6.81 15.48
C LEU A 297 8.02 -7.66 14.50
N ASP A 298 9.35 -7.55 14.50
CA ASP A 298 10.20 -8.46 13.73
C ASP A 298 9.88 -9.93 14.05
N ASP A 299 9.55 -10.29 15.28
CA ASP A 299 9.21 -11.67 15.68
C ASP A 299 7.93 -12.20 15.01
N MET A 300 7.08 -11.31 14.46
CA MET A 300 5.96 -11.71 13.61
C MET A 300 6.45 -12.38 12.32
N TYR A 301 7.65 -12.04 11.84
CA TYR A 301 8.21 -12.56 10.60
C TYR A 301 9.07 -13.79 10.88
N GLN A 302 8.68 -14.93 10.33
CA GLN A 302 9.54 -16.11 10.31
C GLN A 302 10.62 -15.91 9.25
N ASN A 303 11.86 -16.28 9.55
CA ASN A 303 12.89 -16.29 8.52
C ASN A 303 12.55 -17.36 7.45
N ALA A 304 13.15 -17.23 6.27
CA ALA A 304 12.88 -18.11 5.14
C ALA A 304 13.13 -19.61 5.47
N ARG A 305 14.19 -19.92 6.23
CA ARG A 305 14.52 -21.29 6.66
C ARG A 305 13.44 -21.91 7.54
N ASP A 306 12.95 -21.16 8.53
CA ASP A 306 11.92 -21.63 9.45
C ASP A 306 10.59 -21.86 8.73
N THR A 307 10.26 -20.99 7.77
CA THR A 307 9.05 -21.12 6.94
C THR A 307 9.09 -22.40 6.11
N LEU A 308 10.21 -22.69 5.45
CA LEU A 308 10.42 -23.95 4.71
C LEU A 308 10.32 -25.16 5.62
N ARG A 309 11.08 -25.19 6.72
CA ARG A 309 11.14 -26.33 7.65
C ARG A 309 9.76 -26.67 8.22
N LYS A 310 8.97 -25.65 8.58
CA LYS A 310 7.65 -25.84 9.17
C LYS A 310 6.56 -26.13 8.12
N GLY A 311 6.80 -25.81 6.85
CA GLY A 311 5.79 -25.95 5.79
C GLY A 311 4.54 -25.09 6.02
N THR A 312 4.63 -24.03 6.83
CA THR A 312 3.51 -23.15 7.16
C THR A 312 3.97 -21.71 7.36
N GLY A 313 3.18 -20.76 6.88
CA GLY A 313 3.45 -19.33 7.02
C GLY A 313 2.30 -18.49 6.51
N CYS A 314 2.31 -17.20 6.81
CA CYS A 314 1.38 -16.23 6.23
C CYS A 314 2.14 -15.22 5.35
N CYS A 315 1.45 -14.24 4.76
CA CYS A 315 2.08 -13.31 3.81
C CYS A 315 3.39 -12.62 4.26
N PRO A 316 3.62 -12.21 5.54
CA PRO A 316 4.93 -11.72 5.97
C PRO A 316 6.05 -12.78 5.97
N ASP A 317 5.71 -14.07 6.03
CA ASP A 317 6.69 -15.16 6.01
C ASP A 317 7.00 -15.59 4.56
N THR A 318 5.95 -15.77 3.75
CA THR A 318 6.09 -16.24 2.37
C THR A 318 6.81 -15.24 1.50
N VAL A 319 6.63 -13.92 1.72
CA VAL A 319 7.36 -12.89 0.97
C VAL A 319 8.89 -12.96 1.18
N LEU A 320 9.33 -13.35 2.38
CA LEU A 320 10.75 -13.52 2.69
C LEU A 320 11.33 -14.72 1.96
N LEU A 321 10.54 -15.79 1.91
CA LEU A 321 10.88 -17.00 1.17
C LEU A 321 10.89 -16.77 -0.34
N GLU A 322 9.91 -16.04 -0.86
CA GLU A 322 9.87 -15.61 -2.27
C GLU A 322 11.15 -14.86 -2.64
N CYS A 323 11.52 -13.84 -1.86
CA CYS A 323 12.73 -13.09 -2.13
C CYS A 323 14.00 -13.94 -1.97
N ALA A 324 14.07 -14.88 -1.02
CA ALA A 324 15.23 -15.78 -0.92
C ALA A 324 15.42 -16.58 -2.22
N PHE A 325 14.37 -17.18 -2.75
CA PHE A 325 14.42 -18.00 -3.97
C PHE A 325 14.71 -17.16 -5.22
N LEU A 326 14.02 -16.03 -5.38
CA LEU A 326 14.23 -15.13 -6.52
C LEU A 326 15.65 -14.56 -6.53
N ARG A 327 16.19 -14.18 -5.37
CA ARG A 327 17.58 -13.72 -5.24
C ARG A 327 18.58 -14.80 -5.58
N ALA A 328 18.36 -16.05 -5.14
CA ALA A 328 19.20 -17.19 -5.51
C ALA A 328 19.21 -17.43 -7.04
N ARG A 329 18.11 -17.13 -7.73
CA ARG A 329 17.99 -17.21 -9.19
C ARG A 329 18.64 -16.04 -9.94
N GLY A 330 19.16 -15.05 -9.23
CA GLY A 330 19.76 -13.84 -9.81
C GLY A 330 18.75 -12.74 -10.12
N ILE A 331 17.59 -12.75 -9.47
CA ILE A 331 16.51 -11.78 -9.69
C ILE A 331 16.40 -10.87 -8.45
N PRO A 332 16.67 -9.55 -8.57
CA PRO A 332 16.59 -8.66 -7.43
C PRO A 332 15.16 -8.59 -6.90
N CYS A 333 14.99 -8.86 -5.61
CA CYS A 333 13.70 -8.90 -4.94
C CYS A 333 13.75 -8.15 -3.62
N ARG A 334 12.70 -7.38 -3.32
CA ARG A 334 12.50 -6.73 -2.03
C ARG A 334 11.10 -6.98 -1.50
N THR A 335 10.93 -6.86 -0.20
CA THR A 335 9.61 -6.95 0.42
C THR A 335 8.89 -5.61 0.30
N ALA A 336 7.58 -5.67 0.16
CA ALA A 336 6.68 -4.53 0.19
C ALA A 336 5.42 -4.90 0.97
N GLY A 337 4.71 -3.87 1.43
CA GLY A 337 3.56 -4.00 2.29
C GLY A 337 2.50 -2.95 1.97
N ARG A 338 1.26 -3.42 1.90
CA ARG A 338 0.07 -2.59 1.98
C ARG A 338 -0.74 -3.00 3.18
N PHE A 339 -1.72 -2.19 3.57
CA PHE A 339 -2.62 -2.58 4.64
C PHE A 339 -3.19 -3.99 4.42
N GLY A 340 -2.98 -4.87 5.40
CA GLY A 340 -3.49 -6.23 5.41
C GLY A 340 -2.69 -7.26 4.61
N HIS A 341 -1.63 -6.89 3.90
CA HIS A 341 -0.91 -7.84 3.03
C HIS A 341 0.55 -7.43 2.75
N PHE A 342 1.45 -8.42 2.79
CA PHE A 342 2.84 -8.31 2.34
C PHE A 342 3.03 -9.08 1.04
N PHE A 343 3.88 -8.55 0.16
CA PHE A 343 4.14 -9.10 -1.16
C PHE A 343 5.55 -8.70 -1.63
N SER A 344 6.04 -9.37 -2.65
CA SER A 344 7.36 -9.12 -3.22
C SER A 344 7.28 -8.06 -4.33
N GLU A 345 8.30 -7.21 -4.40
CA GLU A 345 8.60 -6.44 -5.60
C GLU A 345 9.85 -7.01 -6.25
N VAL A 346 9.78 -7.21 -7.55
CA VAL A 346 10.80 -7.85 -8.37
C VAL A 346 11.30 -6.83 -9.40
N TYR A 347 12.61 -6.66 -9.46
CA TYR A 347 13.20 -5.77 -10.46
C TYR A 347 13.34 -6.48 -11.80
N VAL A 348 12.77 -5.89 -12.85
CA VAL A 348 12.92 -6.37 -14.22
C VAL A 348 13.72 -5.33 -15.02
N PRO A 349 14.91 -5.70 -15.55
CA PRO A 349 15.70 -4.81 -16.39
C PRO A 349 14.88 -4.14 -17.49
N GLY A 350 15.05 -2.82 -17.64
CA GLY A 350 14.27 -1.97 -18.56
C GLY A 350 12.83 -1.65 -18.13
N ASN A 351 12.29 -2.31 -17.10
CA ASN A 351 10.92 -2.08 -16.60
C ASN A 351 10.87 -1.54 -15.18
N GLY A 352 11.94 -1.67 -14.40
CA GLY A 352 12.00 -1.23 -13.01
C GLY A 352 11.38 -2.25 -12.04
N TRP A 353 10.94 -1.76 -10.87
CA TRP A 353 10.28 -2.58 -9.86
C TRP A 353 8.83 -2.88 -10.25
N LEU A 354 8.51 -4.18 -10.31
CA LEU A 354 7.17 -4.72 -10.55
C LEU A 354 6.68 -5.46 -9.32
N SER A 355 5.40 -5.33 -9.00
CA SER A 355 4.74 -5.97 -7.88
C SER A 355 4.20 -7.34 -8.28
N THR A 356 4.32 -8.31 -7.38
CA THR A 356 3.68 -9.63 -7.50
C THR A 356 2.21 -9.62 -7.06
N SER A 357 1.72 -8.49 -6.55
CA SER A 357 0.39 -8.36 -5.99
C SER A 357 -0.09 -6.92 -6.09
N VAL A 358 -0.87 -6.60 -7.12
CA VAL A 358 -1.47 -5.27 -7.28
C VAL A 358 -2.91 -5.24 -6.75
N THR A 359 -3.33 -4.12 -6.16
CA THR A 359 -4.72 -3.92 -5.74
C THR A 359 -5.02 -2.42 -5.78
N PRO A 360 -5.90 -1.95 -6.68
CA PRO A 360 -6.19 -0.51 -6.82
C PRO A 360 -6.67 0.17 -5.53
N THR A 361 -7.31 -0.60 -4.64
CA THR A 361 -7.79 -0.12 -3.33
C THR A 361 -6.80 -0.39 -2.19
N GLY A 362 -5.60 -0.88 -2.49
CA GLY A 362 -4.57 -1.11 -1.49
C GLY A 362 -4.09 0.23 -0.91
N ILE A 363 -3.75 0.25 0.38
CA ILE A 363 -3.11 1.40 1.03
C ILE A 363 -1.61 1.08 1.14
N PRO A 364 -0.73 1.64 0.30
CA PRO A 364 0.71 1.41 0.39
C PRO A 364 1.23 1.91 1.73
N LEU A 365 2.01 1.06 2.42
CA LEU A 365 2.57 1.39 3.74
C LEU A 365 4.09 1.28 3.75
N LEU A 366 4.66 0.24 3.15
CA LEU A 366 6.09 -0.04 3.27
C LEU A 366 6.68 -0.63 1.99
N ILE A 367 7.92 -0.27 1.70
CA ILE A 367 8.86 -0.96 0.82
C ILE A 367 10.17 -1.10 1.58
N SER A 368 10.80 -2.28 1.56
CA SER A 368 12.14 -2.43 2.14
C SER A 368 13.15 -1.52 1.42
N PRO A 369 13.87 -0.62 2.12
CA PRO A 369 14.82 0.31 1.51
C PRO A 369 16.15 -0.34 1.14
N GLY A 370 16.35 -1.61 1.50
CA GLY A 370 17.56 -2.37 1.25
C GLY A 370 17.31 -3.88 1.27
N PRO A 371 18.38 -4.69 1.38
CA PRO A 371 18.27 -6.15 1.31
C PRO A 371 17.53 -6.77 2.50
N ASP A 372 17.42 -6.06 3.62
CA ASP A 372 16.82 -6.52 4.86
C ASP A 372 15.30 -6.47 4.85
N ASN A 373 14.67 -7.38 5.59
CA ASN A 373 13.28 -7.22 5.99
C ASN A 373 13.15 -6.05 6.98
N VAL A 374 12.21 -5.15 6.72
CA VAL A 374 11.84 -4.09 7.66
C VAL A 374 10.41 -4.30 8.11
N PRO A 375 10.13 -4.44 9.42
CA PRO A 375 8.76 -4.43 9.92
C PRO A 375 8.11 -3.06 9.71
N TYR A 376 6.83 -3.04 9.36
CA TYR A 376 6.06 -1.82 9.10
C TYR A 376 5.72 -1.01 10.37
N GLN A 377 6.10 -1.53 11.54
CA GLN A 377 6.00 -0.90 12.85
C GLN A 377 7.21 -1.32 13.68
N LYS A 378 7.71 -0.43 14.53
CA LYS A 378 8.83 -0.66 15.44
C LYS A 378 8.58 0.10 16.73
N TRP A 379 9.15 -0.36 17.84
CA TRP A 379 9.08 0.38 19.09
C TRP A 379 10.30 0.14 19.97
N GLU A 380 10.51 1.10 20.86
CA GLU A 380 11.59 1.09 21.84
C GLU A 380 11.07 1.62 23.18
N PRO A 381 11.40 0.99 24.32
CA PRO A 381 12.14 -0.27 24.45
C PRO A 381 11.36 -1.48 23.91
N ALA A 382 12.02 -2.62 23.69
CA ALA A 382 11.41 -3.86 23.22
C ALA A 382 10.52 -4.52 24.30
N ILE A 383 9.37 -3.91 24.55
CA ILE A 383 8.38 -4.36 25.54
C ILE A 383 7.20 -5.08 24.87
N PRO A 384 6.56 -6.04 25.55
CA PRO A 384 5.36 -6.71 25.06
C PRO A 384 4.21 -5.72 24.75
N LEU A 385 3.88 -5.58 23.47
CA LEU A 385 2.71 -4.86 22.98
C LEU A 385 1.75 -5.83 22.28
N ARG A 386 0.47 -5.71 22.61
CA ARG A 386 -0.63 -6.38 21.93
C ARG A 386 -1.25 -5.45 20.90
N THR A 387 -1.34 -5.89 19.65
CA THR A 387 -2.17 -5.18 18.66
C THR A 387 -3.64 -5.29 19.09
N THR A 388 -4.33 -4.17 19.30
CA THR A 388 -5.75 -4.16 19.70
C THR A 388 -6.67 -3.69 18.58
N ILE A 389 -6.13 -2.92 17.64
CA ILE A 389 -6.85 -2.41 16.48
C ILE A 389 -5.89 -2.45 15.29
N LEU A 390 -6.32 -3.07 14.20
CA LEU A 390 -5.67 -3.00 12.90
C LEU A 390 -6.76 -3.02 11.83
N GLU A 391 -7.29 -1.84 11.51
CA GLU A 391 -8.41 -1.70 10.59
C GLU A 391 -8.16 -0.59 9.56
N ALA A 392 -8.76 -0.75 8.38
CA ALA A 392 -8.85 0.31 7.40
C ALA A 392 -10.25 0.32 6.80
N ARG A 393 -10.82 1.53 6.65
CA ARG A 393 -12.06 1.76 5.94
C ARG A 393 -11.80 2.75 4.84
N ILE A 394 -12.32 2.47 3.65
CA ILE A 394 -12.15 3.31 2.46
C ILE A 394 -13.49 3.67 1.86
N ARG A 395 -13.50 4.76 1.12
CA ARG A 395 -14.59 5.24 0.28
C ARG A 395 -14.04 5.47 -1.12
N ILE A 396 -14.77 5.02 -2.14
CA ILE A 396 -14.38 5.15 -3.53
C ILE A 396 -15.33 6.11 -4.23
N GLU A 397 -14.75 7.13 -4.85
CA GLU A 397 -15.46 8.13 -5.63
C GLU A 397 -14.96 8.04 -7.07
N PRO A 398 -15.77 7.48 -8.00
CA PRO A 398 -15.44 7.49 -9.42
C PRO A 398 -15.17 8.91 -9.89
N LEU A 399 -14.12 9.10 -10.70
CA LEU A 399 -13.96 10.35 -11.42
C LEU A 399 -14.83 10.29 -12.67
N GLU A 400 -15.53 11.38 -12.95
CA GLU A 400 -16.20 11.56 -14.22
C GLU A 400 -15.11 11.63 -15.30
N GLU A 401 -15.18 10.71 -16.26
CA GLU A 401 -14.43 10.86 -17.50
C GLU A 401 -15.14 12.01 -18.19
N ASN A 402 -14.55 13.22 -18.20
CA ASN A 402 -15.07 14.36 -18.94
C ASN A 402 -15.40 13.86 -20.35
N GLN A 403 -16.69 13.79 -20.66
CA GLN A 403 -17.23 13.32 -21.95
C GLN A 403 -16.75 14.22 -23.08
#